data_AF-X1LQD9-F1
#
_entry.id   AF-X1LQD9-F1
#
_cell.length_a   1.000
_cell.length_b   1.000
_cell.length_c   1.000
_cell.angle_alpha   90.00
_cell.angle_beta   90.00
_cell.angle_gamma   90.00
#
_symmetry.space_group_name_H-M   'P 1'
#
loop_
_entity.id
_entity.type
_entity.pdbx_description
1 polymer ?
#
loop_
_entity_poly.entity_id
_entity_poly.type
_entity_poly.pdbx_seq_one_letter_code
_entity_poly.pdbx_strand_id
1 'polypeptide(L)' 'MAITGNKFEAWHSITIDLKTLYETKDKKLTDDSIIRIAKEQYDVILSKEDLEQMKKNFAFFN' A
#
# COMPACT_ATOMS: atom_id res chain seq x y z
N MET A 1 7.17 17.94 0.84
CA MET A 1 6.71 17.68 -0.54
C MET A 1 5.52 16.75 -0.40
N ALA A 2 4.29 17.27 -0.46
CA ALA A 2 3.10 16.44 -0.37
C ALA A 2 2.90 15.76 -1.73
N ILE A 3 3.07 14.44 -1.79
CA ILE A 3 2.75 13.65 -2.97
C ILE A 3 1.22 13.49 -2.99
N THR A 4 0.52 14.58 -3.31
CA THR A 4 -0.85 14.48 -3.83
C THR A 4 -0.73 13.94 -5.26
N GLY A 5 -1.30 12.81 -5.65
CA GLY A 5 -2.20 11.92 -4.97
C GLY A 5 -2.60 10.85 -5.98
N ASN A 6 -1.77 9.82 -6.13
CA ASN A 6 -2.13 8.64 -6.91
C ASN A 6 -2.20 7.46 -5.95
N LYS A 7 -3.41 6.97 -5.70
CA LYS A 7 -3.67 5.86 -4.76
C LYS A 7 -2.75 4.66 -5.02
N PHE A 8 -2.45 4.43 -6.31
CA PHE A 8 -1.54 3.39 -6.75
C PHE A 8 -0.09 3.63 -6.33
N GLU A 9 0.44 4.85 -6.43
CA GLU A 9 1.82 5.17 -6.03
C GLU A 9 2.00 5.00 -4.52
N ALA A 10 1.05 5.50 -3.73
CA ALA A 10 1.06 5.30 -2.27
C ALA A 10 1.02 3.81 -1.93
N TRP A 11 0.09 3.04 -2.52
CA TRP A 11 0.03 1.60 -2.33
C TRP A 11 1.31 0.89 -2.76
N HIS A 12 1.87 1.25 -3.90
CA HIS A 12 3.08 0.62 -4.46
C HIS A 12 4.29 0.89 -3.57
N SER A 13 4.53 2.13 -3.15
CA SER A 13 5.58 2.44 -2.18
C SER A 13 5.39 1.71 -0.86
N ILE A 14 4.15 1.57 -0.37
CA ILE A 14 3.90 0.85 0.89
C ILE A 14 4.13 -0.67 0.74
N THR A 15 3.73 -1.25 -0.39
CA THR A 15 3.80 -2.69 -0.63
C THR A 15 5.14 -3.16 -1.21
N ILE A 16 5.98 -2.26 -1.70
CA ILE A 16 7.33 -2.57 -2.20
C ILE A 16 8.38 -2.09 -1.20
N ASP A 17 8.42 -0.78 -0.88
CA ASP A 17 9.45 -0.21 -0.02
C ASP A 17 9.22 -0.51 1.46
N LEU A 18 7.97 -0.41 1.93
CA LEU A 18 7.65 -0.66 3.35
C LEU A 18 7.39 -2.13 3.65
N LYS A 19 7.24 -2.97 2.63
CA LYS A 19 7.13 -4.42 2.81
C LYS A 19 8.36 -5.00 3.50
N THR A 20 9.56 -4.54 3.19
CA THR A 20 10.78 -4.97 3.89
C THR A 20 10.91 -4.43 5.32
N LEU A 21 10.28 -3.29 5.62
CA LEU A 21 10.30 -2.67 6.95
C LEU A 21 9.26 -3.26 7.91
N TYR A 22 8.12 -3.71 7.39
CA TYR A 22 7.02 -4.25 8.19
C TYR A 22 6.81 -5.76 8.04
N GLU A 23 7.37 -6.41 7.01
CA GLU A 23 7.47 -7.87 6.99
C GLU A 23 8.65 -8.34 7.83
N THR A 24 8.36 -8.75 9.07
CA THR A 24 9.25 -9.65 9.81
C THR A 24 8.89 -11.10 9.47
N LYS A 25 9.76 -12.07 9.77
CA LYS A 25 9.49 -13.51 9.54
C LYS A 25 8.12 -13.98 10.03
N ASP A 26 7.54 -13.29 11.02
CA ASP A 26 6.28 -13.65 11.69
C ASP A 26 5.12 -12.66 11.46
N LYS A 27 5.34 -11.51 10.80
CA LYS A 27 4.28 -10.53 10.51
C LYS A 27 4.29 -10.15 9.04
N LYS A 28 3.18 -10.40 8.36
CA LYS A 28 2.95 -9.91 7.01
C LYS A 28 2.33 -8.52 7.03
N LEU A 29 2.64 -7.72 6.02
CA LEU A 29 1.96 -6.45 5.78
C LEU A 29 0.46 -6.73 5.48
N THR A 30 -0.43 -6.25 6.34
CA THR A 30 -1.88 -6.45 6.18
C THR A 30 -2.54 -5.26 5.49
N ASP A 31 -3.72 -5.48 4.93
CA ASP A 31 -4.52 -4.46 4.24
C ASP A 31 -4.83 -3.26 5.14
N ASP A 32 -5.19 -3.51 6.40
CA ASP A 32 -5.41 -2.45 7.40
C ASP A 32 -4.13 -1.65 7.69
N SER A 33 -2.96 -2.30 7.73
CA SER A 33 -1.68 -1.59 7.85
C SER A 33 -1.42 -0.68 6.65
N ILE A 34 -1.71 -1.15 5.43
CA ILE A 34 -1.50 -0.37 4.21
C ILE A 34 -2.42 0.85 4.19
N ILE A 35 -3.70 0.68 4.52
CA ILE A 35 -4.67 1.79 4.60
C ILE A 35 -4.23 2.83 5.63
N ARG A 36 -3.80 2.37 6.81
CA ARG A 36 -3.33 3.27 7.87
C ARG A 36 -2.10 4.06 7.45
N ILE A 37 -1.10 3.39 6.88
CA ILE A 37 0.14 4.05 6.41
C ILE A 37 -0.15 5.02 5.27
N ALA A 38 -1.01 4.65 4.33
CA ALA A 38 -1.40 5.53 3.22
C ALA A 38 -2.02 6.83 3.74
N LYS A 39 -2.87 6.74 4.75
CA LYS A 39 -3.46 7.91 5.40
C LYS A 39 -2.44 8.71 6.20
N GLU A 40 -1.63 8.06 7.02
CA GLU A 40 -0.70 8.72 7.95
C GLU A 40 0.51 9.36 7.25
N GLN A 41 1.06 8.71 6.22
CA GLN A 41 2.32 9.14 5.59
C GLN A 41 2.12 9.81 4.22
N TYR A 42 1.08 9.41 3.49
CA TYR A 42 0.84 9.89 2.13
C TYR A 42 -0.41 10.79 2.03
N ASP A 43 -1.17 10.96 3.11
CA ASP A 43 -2.47 11.65 3.14
C ASP A 43 -3.45 11.10 2.09
N VAL A 44 -3.35 9.80 1.80
CA VAL A 44 -4.17 9.09 0.82
C VAL A 44 -5.14 8.16 1.54
N ILE A 45 -6.43 8.29 1.18
CA ILE A 45 -7.46 7.37 1.66
C ILE A 45 -7.56 6.19 0.68
N LEU A 46 -7.13 5.01 1.15
CA LEU A 46 -7.31 3.74 0.45
C LEU A 46 -8.47 2.97 1.07
N SER A 47 -9.33 2.42 0.22
CA SER A 47 -10.36 1.45 0.60
C SER A 47 -9.88 0.03 0.37
N LYS A 48 -10.55 -0.96 0.99
CA LYS A 48 -10.28 -2.39 0.71
C LYS A 48 -10.46 -2.72 -0.78
N GLU A 49 -11.48 -2.15 -1.42
CA GLU A 49 -11.70 -2.30 -2.87
C GLU A 49 -10.54 -1.74 -3.70
N ASP A 50 -9.96 -0.59 -3.31
CA ASP A 50 -8.78 -0.03 -3.99
C ASP A 50 -7.60 -1.02 -3.89
N LEU A 51 -7.37 -1.60 -2.71
CA LEU A 51 -6.31 -2.60 -2.50
C LEU A 51 -6.54 -3.86 -3.34
N GLU A 52 -7.77 -4.35 -3.43
CA GLU A 52 -8.09 -5.52 -4.24
C GLU A 52 -7.87 -5.25 -5.74
N GLN A 53 -8.26 -4.08 -6.23
CA GLN A 53 -8.00 -3.70 -7.62
C GLN A 53 -6.50 -3.57 -7.89
N MET A 54 -5.74 -2.96 -6.98
CA MET A 54 -4.29 -2.82 -7.13
C MET A 54 -3.56 -4.16 -7.07
N LYS A 55 -3.96 -5.06 -6.16
CA LYS A 55 -3.43 -6.43 -6.10
C LYS A 55 -3.72 -7.20 -7.38
N LYS A 56 -4.95 -7.11 -7.91
CA LYS A 56 -5.32 -7.76 -9.18
C LYS A 56 -4.52 -7.21 -10.35
N ASN A 57 -4.37 -5.89 -10.43
CA ASN A 57 -3.56 -5.26 -11.47
C ASN A 57 -2.10 -5.71 -11.36
N PHE A 58 -1.50 -5.68 -10.17
CA PHE A 58 -0.11 -6.06 -9.97
C PHE A 58 0.17 -7.54 -10.24
N ALA A 59 -0.74 -8.44 -9.84
CA ALA A 59 -0.64 -9.86 -10.14
C ALA A 59 -0.77 -10.19 -11.63
N PHE A 60 -1.30 -9.26 -12.44
CA PHE A 60 -1.41 -9.42 -13.89
C PHE A 60 -0.14 -9.00 -14.65
N PHE A 61 0.74 -8.22 -14.00
CA PHE A 61 1.98 -7.72 -14.60
C PHE A 61 3.24 -8.53 -14.23
N ASN A 62 3.10 -9.59 -13.43
CA ASN A 62 4.21 -10.43 -12.92
C ASN A 62 3.94 -11.90 -13.24
#